data_AF-A0A0B1SD73-F1
#
_entry.id   AF-A0A0B1SD73-F1
#
_cell.length_a   1.000
_cell.length_b   1.000
_cell.length_c   1.000
_cell.angle_alpha   90.00
_cell.angle_beta   90.00
_cell.angle_gamma   90.00
#
_symmetry.space_group_name_H-M   'P 1'
#
loop_
_entity.id
_entity.type
_entity.pdbx_description
1 polymer ?
#
loop_
_entity_poly.entity_id
_entity_poly.type
_entity_poly.pdbx_seq_one_letter_code
_entity_poly.pdbx_strand_id
1 'polypeptide(L)' 'MCGIFAYLNFLTPKTRSEIIDVLIKGLQRMEYRGYDSAGIAIDGGNEPDSPHSEVLLLRKTGKVSVLEDSIK' A
#
# COMPACT_ATOMS: atom_id res chain seq x y z
N MET A 1 13.84 4.99 -12.38
CA MET A 1 13.09 6.26 -12.25
C MET A 1 11.91 5.98 -11.33
N CYS A 2 11.71 6.72 -10.24
CA CYS A 2 10.71 6.31 -9.23
C CYS A 2 9.27 6.70 -9.61
N GLY A 3 8.29 6.05 -8.97
CA GLY A 3 6.86 6.38 -9.05
C GLY A 3 6.26 6.55 -7.65
N ILE A 4 5.36 7.52 -7.49
CA ILE A 4 4.64 7.78 -6.25
C ILE A 4 3.14 7.71 -6.54
N PHE A 5 2.42 7.00 -5.69
CA PHE A 5 0.96 6.87 -5.75
C PHE A 5 0.41 6.90 -4.32
N ALA A 6 -0.70 7.61 -4.13
CA ALA A 6 -1.40 7.69 -2.86
C ALA A 6 -2.91 7.60 -3.10
N TYR A 7 -3.62 7.03 -2.13
CA TYR A 7 -5.08 6.93 -2.12
C TYR A 7 -5.60 7.49 -0.81
N LEU A 8 -6.62 8.35 -0.89
CA LEU A 8 -7.30 8.95 0.26
C LEU A 8 -8.80 8.77 0.05
N ASN A 9 -9.45 8.06 0.96
CA ASN A 9 -10.91 7.92 1.02
C ASN A 9 -11.47 8.80 2.14
N PHE A 10 -12.37 9.73 1.79
CA PHE A 10 -13.04 10.61 2.75
C PHE A 10 -14.54 10.39 2.69
N LEU A 11 -15.17 10.11 3.84
CA LEU A 11 -16.58 9.74 3.95
C LEU A 11 -17.01 8.61 3.00
N THR A 12 -16.05 7.76 2.63
CA THR A 12 -16.25 6.59 1.79
C THR A 12 -15.64 5.40 2.52
N PRO A 13 -16.45 4.63 3.28
CA PRO A 13 -15.97 3.48 4.02
C PRO A 13 -15.30 2.47 3.09
N LYS A 14 -14.09 2.07 3.45
CA LYS A 14 -13.29 1.07 2.74
C LYS A 14 -12.63 0.14 3.72
N THR A 15 -12.60 -1.13 3.38
CA THR A 15 -11.83 -2.11 4.14
C THR A 15 -10.33 -1.92 3.88
N ARG A 16 -9.50 -2.34 4.85
CA ARG A 16 -8.03 -2.31 4.69
C ARG A 16 -7.58 -3.08 3.44
N SER A 17 -8.22 -4.21 3.13
CA SER A 17 -7.94 -5.01 1.94
C SER A 17 -8.18 -4.23 0.64
N GLU A 18 -9.33 -3.53 0.52
CA GLU A 18 -9.61 -2.69 -0.65
C GLU A 18 -8.60 -1.55 -0.81
N ILE A 19 -8.17 -0.93 0.30
CA ILE A 19 -7.16 0.14 0.28
C ILE A 19 -5.83 -0.42 -0.23
N ILE A 20 -5.38 -1.57 0.29
CA ILE A 20 -4.16 -2.24 -0.16
C ILE A 20 -4.23 -2.57 -1.66
N ASP A 21 -5.33 -3.14 -2.13
CA ASP A 21 -5.53 -3.48 -3.54
C ASP A 21 -5.42 -2.25 -4.45
N VAL A 22 -5.97 -1.10 -4.03
CA VAL A 22 -5.87 0.16 -4.78
C VAL A 22 -4.42 0.64 -4.83
N LEU A 23 -3.70 0.61 -3.71
CA LEU A 23 -2.29 1.01 -3.64
C LEU A 23 -1.42 0.12 -4.53
N ILE A 24 -1.56 -1.20 -4.45
CA ILE A 24 -0.82 -2.17 -5.28
C ILE A 24 -1.09 -1.96 -6.77
N LYS A 25 -2.36 -1.82 -7.17
CA LYS A 25 -2.72 -1.53 -8.57
C LYS A 25 -2.14 -0.20 -9.06
N GLY A 26 -2.09 0.81 -8.20
CA GLY A 26 -1.46 2.09 -8.51
C GLY A 26 0.04 1.96 -8.77
N LEU A 27 0.76 1.21 -7.93
CA LEU A 27 2.17 0.91 -8.11
C LEU A 27 2.43 0.08 -9.39
N GLN A 28 1.61 -0.93 -9.66
CA GLN A 28 1.69 -1.77 -10.87
C GLN A 28 1.63 -0.92 -12.16
N ARG A 29 0.78 0.12 -12.19
CA ARG A 29 0.68 1.05 -13.34
C ARG A 29 1.92 1.92 -13.53
N MET A 30 2.78 2.04 -12.52
CA MET A 30 4.01 2.82 -12.60
C MET A 30 5.25 1.96 -12.91
N GLU A 31 5.09 0.63 -13.02
CA GLU A 31 6.25 -0.26 -13.17
C GLU A 31 7.11 0.02 -14.40
N TYR A 32 6.50 0.54 -15.47
CA TYR A 32 7.20 0.90 -16.70
C TYR A 32 8.35 1.91 -16.50
N ARG A 33 8.36 2.65 -15.37
CA ARG A 33 9.42 3.61 -15.04
C ARG A 33 10.70 2.96 -14.50
N GLY A 34 10.63 1.70 -14.09
CA GLY A 34 11.75 0.94 -13.54
C GLY A 34 12.17 1.35 -12.12
N TYR A 35 12.29 0.36 -11.24
CA TYR A 35 12.56 0.50 -9.81
C TYR A 35 13.19 -0.79 -9.26
N ASP A 36 13.92 -0.69 -8.15
CA ASP A 36 14.62 -1.84 -7.52
C ASP A 36 13.88 -2.38 -6.28
N SER A 37 12.90 -1.63 -5.77
CA SER A 37 12.09 -1.97 -4.60
C SER A 37 10.76 -1.23 -4.61
N ALA A 38 9.79 -1.77 -3.87
CA ALA A 38 8.46 -1.17 -3.69
C ALA A 38 8.06 -1.19 -2.21
N GLY A 39 7.15 -0.29 -1.83
CA GLY A 39 6.57 -0.27 -0.50
C GLY A 39 5.29 0.54 -0.42
N ILE A 40 4.49 0.25 0.61
CA ILE A 40 3.26 0.97 0.97
C ILE A 40 3.28 1.33 2.45
N ALA A 41 2.54 2.38 2.80
CA ALA A 41 2.27 2.80 4.16
C ALA A 41 0.76 2.89 4.34
N ILE A 42 0.23 2.28 5.40
CA ILE A 42 -1.20 2.30 5.74
C ILE A 42 -1.37 2.45 7.25
N ASP A 43 -2.57 2.84 7.69
CA ASP A 43 -2.90 2.85 9.11
C ASP A 43 -2.91 1.41 9.66
N GLY A 44 -2.06 1.21 10.66
CA GLY A 44 -1.89 -0.01 11.44
C GLY A 44 -2.84 -0.07 12.65
N GLY A 45 -2.67 -1.09 13.49
CA GLY A 45 -3.54 -1.33 14.62
C GLY A 45 -4.81 -2.11 14.26
N ASN A 46 -5.21 -3.04 15.13
CA ASN A 46 -6.47 -3.77 15.01
C ASN A 46 -7.46 -3.34 16.10
N GLU A 47 -7.12 -2.31 16.88
CA GLU A 47 -7.96 -1.78 17.94
C GLU A 47 -9.10 -0.95 17.33
N PRO A 48 -10.37 -1.36 17.53
CA PRO A 48 -11.53 -0.67 16.95
C PRO A 48 -11.64 0.79 17.39
N ASP A 49 -11.17 1.08 18.62
CA ASP A 49 -11.28 2.40 19.25
C ASP A 49 -10.12 3.34 18.89
N SER A 50 -9.08 2.84 18.21
CA SER A 50 -7.89 3.62 17.82
C SER A 50 -7.29 3.13 16.49
N PRO A 51 -8.05 3.13 15.39
CA PRO A 51 -7.64 2.52 14.12
C PRO A 51 -6.55 3.30 13.35
N HIS A 52 -6.16 4.49 13.83
CA HIS A 52 -5.20 5.38 13.19
C HIS A 52 -4.03 5.75 14.13
N SER A 53 -3.80 4.96 15.18
CA SER A 53 -2.77 5.23 16.19
C SER A 53 -1.36 4.92 15.69
N GLU A 54 -1.23 4.02 14.71
CA GLU A 54 0.05 3.54 14.21
C GLU A 54 0.07 3.55 12.67
N VAL A 55 1.26 3.73 12.10
CA VAL A 55 1.49 3.59 10.66
C VAL A 55 2.26 2.31 10.40
N LEU A 56 1.67 1.40 9.65
CA LEU A 56 2.31 0.16 9.20
C LEU A 56 3.05 0.41 7.88
N LEU A 57 4.35 0.09 7.88
CA LEU A 57 5.22 0.20 6.71
C LEU A 57 5.54 -1.20 6.15
N LEU A 58 5.16 -1.46 4.90
CA LEU A 58 5.41 -2.72 4.21
C LEU A 58 6.31 -2.44 3.01
N ARG A 59 7.50 -3.05 2.98
CA ARG A 59 8.52 -2.79 1.95
C ARG A 59 9.19 -4.09 1.53
N LYS A 60 9.45 -4.25 0.23
CA LYS A 60 10.20 -5.38 -0.34
C LYS A 60 11.11 -4.92 -1.47
N THR A 61 12.26 -5.57 -1.57
CA THR A 61 13.14 -5.48 -2.74
C THR A 61 12.56 -6.28 -3.89
N GLY A 62 12.73 -5.80 -5.12
CA GLY A 62 12.18 -6.41 -6.33
C GLY A 62 10.87 -5.79 -6.78
N LYS A 63 10.11 -6.56 -7.58
CA LYS A 63 8.89 -6.11 -8.25
C LYS A 63 7.74 -5.89 -7.28
N VAL A 64 6.71 -5.13 -7.69
CA VAL A 64 5.49 -4.92 -6.89
C VAL A 64 4.79 -6.25 -6.59
N SER A 65 4.87 -7.25 -7.46
CA SER A 65 4.36 -8.60 -7.19
C SER A 65 4.96 -9.24 -5.94
N VAL A 66 6.26 -9.03 -5.67
CA VAL A 66 6.95 -9.56 -4.48
C VAL A 66 6.42 -8.87 -3.21
N LEU A 67 6.11 -7.58 -3.30
CA LEU A 67 5.45 -6.86 -2.21
C LEU A 67 4.04 -7.41 -1.99
N GLU A 68 3.26 -7.59 -3.05
CA GLU A 68 1.89 -8.12 -2.99
C GLU A 68 1.83 -9.51 -2.33
N ASP A 69 2.71 -10.43 -2.74
CA ASP A 69 2.82 -11.78 -2.19
C ASP A 69 3.22 -11.79 -0.70
N SER A 70 3.84 -10.73 -0.20
CA SER A 70 4.24 -10.62 1.21
C SER A 70 3.17 -10.05 2.13
N ILE A 71 2.10 -9.49 1.55
CA ILE A 71 0.99 -8.85 2.27
C ILE A 71 -0.21 -9.80 2.34
N LYS A 72 -0.39 -10.64 1.32
CA LYS A 72 -1.41 -11.70 1.26
C LYS A 72 -0.98 -12.91 2.07
#